data_AF-A0A6M0L1T4-F1
#
_entry.id   AF-A0A6M0L1T4-F1
#
_cell.length_a   1.000
_cell.length_b   1.000
_cell.length_c   1.000
_cell.angle_alpha   90.00
_cell.angle_beta   90.00
_cell.angle_gamma   90.00
#
_symmetry.space_group_name_H-M   'P 1'
#
loop_
_entity.id
_entity.type
_entity.pdbx_description
1 polymer ?
#
loop_
_entity_poly.entity_id
_entity_poly.type
_entity_poly.pdbx_seq_one_letter_code
_entity_poly.pdbx_strand_id
1 'polypeptide(L)'
;MRIEFGVASCVRATSKFSQCTKCVDICPVSTIEIVDNIPAFTPSACIDCGGCVGVCPTEAFSLKDFSSVNFFFEFLESKEKLLACKTEIPCLSILSVEHLISLALASDENLVMNVDGCSCGGESDRLTNQIKANIEEANFLLESFSDKRILTDVFESKATQKETVSDRRSLFSLKGALKNKQSFDEVVDADELKAFELDSEVISKIKNKNIPDKRKLLFSVLKRVERPKSYEILASEDISFTSQKFVDETCTNCQICYRICPTGALSSDAKFSVINFDSMMCVKCHLCHDVCEPNSIGIQAGFEIKEFFEPTQRTLASFNIKRCNECGNHFTYTGGLVECIRCKSEESEAMELHTNPKFF
;
A
#
# COMPACT_ATOMS: atom_id res chain seq x y z
N MET A 1 -6.83 8.23 21.42
CA MET A 1 -5.84 8.13 20.32
C MET A 1 -6.29 7.04 19.36
N ARG A 2 -6.50 7.33 18.07
CA ARG A 2 -7.06 6.35 17.13
C ARG A 2 -6.05 5.76 16.15
N ILE A 3 -5.00 6.48 15.74
CA ILE A 3 -4.06 5.96 14.73
C ILE A 3 -3.12 4.87 15.27
N GLU A 4 -2.94 3.80 14.49
CA GLU A 4 -2.00 2.72 14.72
C GLU A 4 -1.10 2.51 13.49
N PHE A 5 0.12 1.99 13.72
CA PHE A 5 1.10 1.72 12.68
C PHE A 5 1.65 0.30 12.79
N GLY A 6 1.36 -0.52 11.79
CA GLY A 6 1.88 -1.87 11.63
C GLY A 6 3.20 -1.87 10.88
N VAL A 7 4.31 -1.77 11.62
CA VAL A 7 5.68 -1.67 11.08
C VAL A 7 5.98 -2.72 10.01
N ALA A 8 5.62 -3.99 10.26
CA ALA A 8 5.90 -5.10 9.34
C ALA A 8 5.19 -4.99 7.98
N SER A 9 4.09 -4.25 7.89
CA SER A 9 3.35 -4.00 6.64
C SER A 9 3.92 -2.82 5.85
N CYS A 10 4.83 -2.04 6.44
CA CYS A 10 5.43 -0.88 5.76
C CYS A 10 6.50 -1.33 4.76
N VAL A 11 6.43 -0.79 3.55
CA VAL A 11 7.40 -1.10 2.48
C VAL A 11 8.82 -0.65 2.85
N ARG A 12 8.96 0.39 3.68
CA ARG A 12 10.26 0.83 4.20
C ARG A 12 10.85 -0.13 5.23
N ALA A 13 10.02 -0.81 6.02
CA ALA A 13 10.50 -1.90 6.87
C ALA A 13 11.00 -3.09 6.04
N THR A 14 10.35 -3.34 4.91
CA THR A 14 10.70 -4.43 4.00
C THR A 14 12.02 -4.16 3.25
N SER A 15 12.27 -2.91 2.85
CA SER A 15 13.48 -2.50 2.13
C SER A 15 13.97 -1.12 2.57
N LYS A 16 15.26 -1.04 2.93
CA LYS A 16 15.95 0.24 3.17
C LYS A 16 16.06 1.14 1.93
N PHE A 17 15.83 0.58 0.74
CA PHE A 17 15.88 1.31 -0.52
C PHE A 17 14.53 1.96 -0.88
N SER A 18 13.44 1.58 -0.21
CA SER A 18 12.11 2.13 -0.47
C SER A 18 12.09 3.63 -0.23
N GLN A 19 11.64 4.39 -1.22
CA GLN A 19 11.49 5.85 -1.14
C GLN A 19 10.07 6.33 -0.79
N CYS A 20 9.15 5.43 -0.45
CA CYS A 20 7.74 5.78 -0.19
C CYS A 20 7.57 6.85 0.90
N THR A 21 6.93 7.98 0.58
CA THR A 21 6.63 9.09 1.53
C THR A 21 5.13 9.38 1.68
N LYS A 22 4.25 8.60 1.05
CA LYS A 22 2.81 8.89 0.95
C LYS A 22 2.15 9.33 2.26
N CYS A 23 2.45 8.66 3.39
CA CYS A 23 1.88 8.99 4.70
C CYS A 23 2.39 10.33 5.28
N VAL A 24 3.64 10.70 5.00
CA VAL A 24 4.24 11.99 5.33
C VAL A 24 3.61 13.08 4.47
N ASP A 25 3.55 12.83 3.16
CA ASP A 25 3.07 13.80 2.17
C ASP A 25 1.61 14.20 2.43
N ILE A 26 0.74 13.23 2.75
CA ILE A 26 -0.69 13.47 3.00
C ILE A 26 -0.97 14.11 4.37
N CYS A 27 -0.03 14.08 5.32
CA CYS A 27 -0.29 14.50 6.69
C CYS A 27 -0.51 16.02 6.76
N PRO A 28 -1.73 16.51 7.06
CA PRO A 28 -2.03 17.95 7.02
C PRO A 28 -1.40 18.73 8.18
N VAL A 29 -1.03 18.04 9.25
CA VAL A 29 -0.43 18.61 10.47
C VAL A 29 1.06 18.26 10.59
N SER A 30 1.64 17.66 9.55
CA SER A 30 3.06 17.33 9.45
C SER A 30 3.64 16.60 10.66
N THR A 31 2.83 15.75 11.33
CA THR A 31 3.28 14.99 12.50
C THR A 31 4.00 13.70 12.13
N ILE A 32 3.77 13.16 10.92
CA ILE A 32 4.43 11.95 10.45
C ILE A 32 5.74 12.35 9.77
N GLU A 33 6.85 11.79 10.22
CA GLU A 33 8.19 11.97 9.65
C GLU A 33 8.91 10.62 9.47
N ILE A 34 10.04 10.60 8.76
CA ILE A 34 10.85 9.39 8.58
C ILE A 34 12.05 9.45 9.52
N VAL A 35 12.11 8.53 10.48
CA VAL A 35 13.25 8.34 11.41
C VAL A 35 13.79 6.94 11.20
N ASP A 36 15.10 6.81 10.97
CA ASP A 36 15.77 5.53 10.72
C ASP A 36 15.06 4.67 9.66
N ASN A 37 14.65 5.31 8.57
CA ASN A 37 13.92 4.73 7.44
C ASN A 37 12.48 4.24 7.78
N ILE A 38 11.94 4.47 8.97
CA ILE A 38 10.57 4.09 9.33
C ILE A 38 9.73 5.34 9.65
N PRO A 39 8.43 5.39 9.29
CA PRO A 39 7.53 6.43 9.77
C PRO A 39 7.48 6.49 11.30
N ALA A 40 7.72 7.68 11.85
CA ALA A 40 7.52 8.05 13.25
C ALA A 40 6.49 9.17 13.32
N PHE A 41 5.77 9.31 14.43
CA PHE A 41 4.78 10.38 14.58
C PHE A 41 4.49 10.74 16.04
N THR A 42 4.02 11.98 16.25
CA THR A 42 3.57 12.47 17.57
C THR A 42 2.05 12.36 17.68
N PRO A 43 1.51 11.43 18.48
CA PRO A 43 0.07 11.18 18.47
C PRO A 43 -0.81 12.35 18.91
N SER A 44 -0.34 13.21 19.83
CA SER A 44 -1.07 14.39 20.32
C SER A 44 -1.32 15.42 19.22
N ALA A 45 -0.44 15.48 18.22
CA ALA A 45 -0.56 16.38 17.07
C ALA A 45 -1.48 15.81 15.98
N CYS A 46 -1.83 14.51 16.03
CA CYS A 46 -2.70 13.88 15.05
C CYS A 46 -4.16 14.35 15.20
N ILE A 47 -4.77 14.73 14.08
CA ILE A 47 -6.18 15.16 14.01
C ILE A 47 -7.15 14.02 13.63
N ASP A 48 -6.69 12.77 13.66
CA ASP A 48 -7.47 11.56 13.32
C ASP A 48 -8.17 11.62 11.94
N CYS A 49 -7.59 12.34 10.96
CA CYS A 49 -8.18 12.49 9.63
C CYS A 49 -8.15 11.21 8.78
N GLY A 50 -7.26 10.26 9.07
CA GLY A 50 -7.17 9.00 8.32
C GLY A 50 -6.54 9.10 6.92
N GLY A 51 -6.01 10.26 6.51
CA GLY A 51 -5.37 10.42 5.20
C GLY A 51 -4.23 9.42 4.96
N CYS A 52 -3.38 9.18 5.97
CA CYS A 52 -2.31 8.18 5.91
C CYS A 52 -2.82 6.74 5.73
N VAL A 53 -4.01 6.42 6.26
CA VAL A 53 -4.67 5.12 6.08
C VAL A 53 -5.11 4.97 4.62
N GLY A 54 -5.78 5.98 4.07
CA GLY A 54 -6.29 5.96 2.69
C GLY A 54 -5.18 5.86 1.63
N VAL A 55 -4.09 6.62 1.78
CA VAL A 55 -3.00 6.63 0.79
C VAL A 55 -2.03 5.45 0.93
N CYS A 56 -2.06 4.70 2.04
CA CYS A 56 -1.13 3.60 2.25
C CYS A 56 -1.45 2.43 1.31
N PRO A 57 -0.54 2.03 0.40
CA PRO A 57 -0.80 0.94 -0.54
C PRO A 57 -0.87 -0.43 0.16
N THR A 58 -0.20 -0.59 1.31
CA THR A 58 -0.12 -1.84 2.06
C THR A 58 -0.94 -1.83 3.35
N GLU A 59 -1.73 -0.78 3.62
CA GLU A 59 -2.50 -0.61 4.86
C GLU A 59 -1.65 -0.77 6.13
N ALA A 60 -0.44 -0.22 6.12
CA ALA A 60 0.41 -0.17 7.31
C ALA A 60 -0.11 0.77 8.40
N PHE A 61 -1.03 1.68 8.07
CA PHE A 61 -1.71 2.54 9.03
C PHE A 61 -3.18 2.13 9.16
N SER A 62 -3.72 2.21 10.38
CA SER A 62 -5.12 1.93 10.69
C SER A 62 -5.65 2.92 11.75
N LEU A 63 -6.98 2.92 11.96
CA LEU A 63 -7.63 3.64 13.06
C LEU A 63 -8.35 2.63 13.97
N LYS A 64 -8.15 2.71 15.30
CA LYS A 64 -8.78 1.82 16.30
C LYS A 64 -10.30 1.77 16.22
N ASP A 65 -10.92 2.93 15.99
CA ASP A 65 -12.37 3.09 16.02
C ASP A 65 -12.99 3.11 14.62
N PHE A 66 -12.25 2.76 13.57
CA PHE A 66 -12.76 2.77 12.20
C PHE A 66 -12.17 1.65 11.35
N SER A 67 -13.05 0.88 10.73
CA SER A 67 -12.71 -0.13 9.72
C SER A 67 -13.41 0.23 8.42
N SER A 68 -12.64 0.41 7.34
CA SER A 68 -13.20 0.69 6.02
C SER A 68 -14.07 -0.46 5.49
N VAL A 69 -13.76 -1.69 5.92
CA VAL A 69 -14.55 -2.89 5.58
C VAL A 69 -15.90 -2.86 6.30
N ASN A 70 -15.93 -2.55 7.60
CA ASN A 70 -17.19 -2.47 8.35
C ASN A 70 -18.06 -1.33 7.81
N PHE A 71 -17.43 -0.16 7.63
CA PHE A 71 -18.07 0.99 7.02
C PHE A 71 -18.69 0.66 5.66
N PHE A 72 -17.97 -0.07 4.80
CA PHE A 72 -18.51 -0.49 3.50
C PHE A 72 -19.82 -1.26 3.63
N PHE A 73 -19.90 -2.24 4.54
CA PHE A 73 -21.12 -3.03 4.73
C PHE A 73 -22.24 -2.22 5.37
N GLU A 74 -21.94 -1.44 6.41
CA GLU A 74 -22.90 -0.58 7.11
C GLU A 74 -23.51 0.46 6.16
N PHE A 75 -22.70 1.08 5.31
CA PHE A 75 -23.15 2.04 4.30
C PHE A 75 -24.08 1.40 3.25
N LEU A 76 -23.78 0.18 2.79
CA LEU A 76 -24.66 -0.51 1.85
C LEU A 76 -25.99 -0.94 2.49
N GLU A 77 -25.97 -1.31 3.77
CA GLU A 77 -27.18 -1.65 4.53
C GLU A 77 -28.07 -0.44 4.78
N SER A 78 -27.49 0.74 5.03
CA SER A 78 -28.25 1.98 5.25
C SER A 78 -28.99 2.45 3.99
N LYS A 79 -28.54 2.01 2.80
CA LYS A 79 -29.00 2.46 1.48
C LYS A 79 -28.87 3.96 1.29
N GLU A 80 -27.99 4.60 2.06
CA GLU A 80 -27.61 5.97 1.83
C GLU A 80 -26.78 6.07 0.55
N LYS A 81 -26.76 7.28 -0.03
CA LYS A 81 -25.93 7.61 -1.19
C LYS A 81 -24.99 8.78 -0.95
N LEU A 82 -25.19 9.49 0.16
CA LEU A 82 -24.43 10.67 0.51
C LEU A 82 -23.27 10.28 1.43
N LEU A 83 -22.07 10.64 1.03
CA LEU A 83 -20.86 10.48 1.83
C LEU A 83 -20.36 11.87 2.25
N ALA A 84 -20.28 12.10 3.56
CA ALA A 84 -19.80 13.35 4.12
C ALA A 84 -18.84 13.10 5.29
N CYS A 85 -17.83 13.96 5.43
CA CYS A 85 -16.92 13.94 6.58
C CYS A 85 -17.67 14.10 7.91
N LYS A 86 -17.10 13.55 8.99
CA LYS A 86 -17.57 13.69 10.39
C LYS A 86 -19.00 13.20 10.65
N THR A 87 -19.56 12.42 9.74
CA THR A 87 -20.81 11.67 9.96
C THR A 87 -20.43 10.25 10.38
N GLU A 88 -20.22 9.36 9.42
CA GLU A 88 -19.87 7.95 9.60
C GLU A 88 -18.37 7.70 9.42
N ILE A 89 -17.68 8.60 8.71
CA ILE A 89 -16.24 8.54 8.46
C ILE A 89 -15.54 9.77 9.06
N PRO A 90 -14.30 9.63 9.58
CA PRO A 90 -13.55 10.78 10.09
C PRO A 90 -13.32 11.85 9.01
N CYS A 91 -12.91 11.41 7.82
CA CYS A 91 -12.69 12.23 6.63
C CYS A 91 -12.85 11.36 5.39
N LEU A 92 -13.31 11.93 4.28
CA LEU A 92 -13.37 11.25 2.98
C LEU A 92 -11.98 10.80 2.49
N SER A 93 -10.89 11.44 2.95
CA SER A 93 -9.52 11.07 2.57
C SER A 93 -9.09 9.66 3.01
N ILE A 94 -9.83 9.03 3.93
CA ILE A 94 -9.61 7.63 4.31
C ILE A 94 -9.99 6.65 3.19
N LEU A 95 -10.85 7.07 2.26
CA LEU A 95 -11.31 6.26 1.14
C LEU A 95 -10.34 6.41 -0.03
N SER A 96 -9.61 5.33 -0.33
CA SER A 96 -8.80 5.22 -1.55
C SER A 96 -9.66 5.03 -2.80
N VAL A 97 -9.05 5.15 -3.98
CA VAL A 97 -9.69 4.84 -5.28
C VAL A 97 -10.36 3.46 -5.28
N GLU A 98 -9.70 2.45 -4.71
CA GLU A 98 -10.27 1.10 -4.62
C GLU A 98 -11.56 1.06 -3.77
N HIS A 99 -11.61 1.80 -2.67
CA HIS A 99 -12.82 1.91 -1.84
C HIS A 99 -13.94 2.62 -2.60
N LEU A 100 -13.62 3.72 -3.28
CA LEU A 100 -14.58 4.53 -4.04
C LEU A 100 -15.22 3.73 -5.18
N ILE A 101 -14.41 3.02 -5.97
CA ILE A 101 -14.90 2.12 -7.02
C ILE A 101 -15.78 1.02 -6.40
N SER A 102 -15.34 0.42 -5.29
CA SER A 102 -16.09 -0.64 -4.62
C SER A 102 -17.47 -0.16 -4.14
N LEU A 103 -17.53 0.98 -3.46
CA LEU A 103 -18.77 1.57 -2.97
C LEU A 103 -19.70 1.93 -4.16
N ALA A 104 -19.16 2.55 -5.21
CA ALA A 104 -19.95 2.98 -6.36
C ALA A 104 -20.60 1.80 -7.11
N LEU A 105 -19.84 0.72 -7.31
CA LEU A 105 -20.34 -0.49 -7.98
C LEU A 105 -21.33 -1.28 -7.14
N ALA A 106 -21.15 -1.28 -5.82
CA ALA A 106 -22.02 -2.02 -4.90
C ALA A 106 -23.31 -1.27 -4.53
N SER A 107 -23.35 0.05 -4.71
CA SER A 107 -24.52 0.88 -4.41
C SER A 107 -25.60 0.79 -5.49
N ASP A 108 -26.87 0.85 -5.10
CA ASP A 108 -28.01 0.84 -6.03
C ASP A 108 -28.10 2.11 -6.88
N GLU A 109 -27.70 3.27 -6.33
CA GLU A 109 -27.67 4.57 -7.00
C GLU A 109 -26.23 5.10 -7.18
N ASN A 110 -26.09 6.25 -7.85
CA ASN A 110 -24.81 6.95 -7.91
C ASN A 110 -24.46 7.53 -6.53
N LEU A 111 -23.19 7.41 -6.15
CA LEU A 111 -22.69 8.00 -4.92
C LEU A 111 -22.59 9.51 -5.06
N VAL A 112 -22.85 10.21 -3.97
CA VAL A 112 -22.69 11.66 -3.86
C VAL A 112 -21.73 11.95 -2.72
N MET A 113 -20.63 12.64 -2.99
CA MET A 113 -19.64 13.03 -1.99
C MET A 113 -19.71 14.54 -1.73
N ASN A 114 -19.81 14.93 -0.47
CA ASN A 114 -19.72 16.34 -0.07
C ASN A 114 -18.26 16.69 0.22
N VAL A 115 -17.62 17.38 -0.72
CA VAL A 115 -16.19 17.74 -0.66
C VAL A 115 -15.97 19.18 -0.19
N ASP A 116 -17.05 19.95 0.01
CA ASP A 116 -16.99 21.36 0.41
C ASP A 116 -16.95 21.53 1.93
N GLY A 117 -16.40 22.66 2.39
CA GLY A 117 -16.31 22.99 3.83
C GLY A 117 -15.20 22.26 4.60
N CYS A 118 -14.25 21.65 3.90
CA CYS A 118 -13.10 20.98 4.51
C CYS A 118 -12.28 21.98 5.35
N SER A 119 -12.36 21.86 6.67
CA SER A 119 -11.79 22.80 7.66
C SER A 119 -11.08 22.05 8.80
N CYS A 120 -10.63 20.82 8.55
CA CYS A 120 -10.12 19.91 9.58
C CYS A 120 -8.76 20.28 10.20
N GLY A 121 -8.26 21.51 10.03
CA GLY A 121 -7.02 21.99 10.63
C GLY A 121 -5.76 21.62 9.82
N GLY A 122 -4.68 22.36 10.05
CA GLY A 122 -3.43 22.22 9.30
C GLY A 122 -3.55 22.62 7.81
N GLU A 123 -2.71 22.04 6.97
CA GLU A 123 -2.75 22.14 5.50
C GLU A 123 -3.83 21.22 4.92
N SER A 124 -5.11 21.47 5.28
CA SER A 124 -6.26 20.65 4.87
C SER A 124 -6.43 20.51 3.35
N ASP A 125 -5.84 21.42 2.56
CA ASP A 125 -5.81 21.34 1.10
C ASP A 125 -5.15 20.05 0.59
N ARG A 126 -4.17 19.49 1.31
CA ARG A 126 -3.56 18.19 0.98
C ARG A 126 -4.60 17.08 0.95
N LEU A 127 -5.49 17.05 1.95
CA LEU A 127 -6.58 16.07 2.02
C LEU A 127 -7.61 16.31 0.92
N THR A 128 -8.05 17.55 0.74
CA THR A 128 -9.07 17.91 -0.26
C THR A 128 -8.60 17.60 -1.68
N ASN A 129 -7.35 17.91 -2.01
CA ASN A 129 -6.76 17.61 -3.31
C ASN A 129 -6.66 16.09 -3.54
N GLN A 130 -6.26 15.33 -2.52
CA GLN A 130 -6.23 13.86 -2.63
C GLN A 130 -7.63 13.25 -2.79
N ILE A 131 -8.64 13.77 -2.08
CA ILE A 131 -10.03 13.33 -2.25
C ILE A 131 -10.51 13.57 -3.68
N LYS A 132 -10.27 14.77 -4.23
CA LYS A 132 -10.64 15.11 -5.60
C LYS A 132 -9.93 14.22 -6.61
N ALA A 133 -8.61 14.04 -6.47
CA ALA A 133 -7.83 13.15 -7.34
C ALA A 133 -8.34 11.70 -7.29
N ASN A 134 -8.70 11.21 -6.10
CA ASN A 134 -9.27 9.86 -5.96
C ASN A 134 -10.64 9.73 -6.64
N ILE A 135 -11.49 10.75 -6.55
CA ILE A 135 -12.81 10.78 -7.23
C ILE A 135 -12.63 10.82 -8.74
N GLU A 136 -11.72 11.65 -9.24
CA GLU A 136 -11.40 11.77 -10.67
C GLU A 136 -10.88 10.42 -11.22
N GLU A 137 -9.89 9.80 -10.58
CA GLU A 137 -9.37 8.49 -10.98
C GLU A 137 -10.45 7.38 -10.91
N ALA A 138 -11.26 7.38 -9.85
CA ALA A 138 -12.33 6.39 -9.71
C ALA A 138 -13.39 6.54 -10.81
N ASN A 139 -13.82 7.76 -11.13
CA ASN A 139 -14.78 8.00 -12.21
C ASN A 139 -14.20 7.64 -13.57
N PHE A 140 -12.93 7.98 -13.83
CA PHE A 140 -12.23 7.61 -15.05
C PHE A 140 -12.19 6.09 -15.25
N LEU A 141 -11.93 5.33 -14.18
CA LEU A 141 -11.96 3.87 -14.24
C LEU A 141 -13.37 3.31 -14.41
N LEU A 142 -14.35 3.84 -13.68
CA LEU A 142 -15.74 3.41 -13.78
C LEU A 142 -16.29 3.61 -15.20
N GLU A 143 -15.89 4.69 -15.90
CA GLU A 143 -16.26 4.96 -17.29
C GLU A 143 -15.95 3.81 -18.25
N SER A 144 -14.87 3.06 -18.02
CA SER A 144 -14.46 1.94 -18.88
C SER A 144 -15.32 0.68 -18.73
N PHE A 145 -16.13 0.54 -17.67
CA PHE A 145 -16.84 -0.71 -17.41
C PHE A 145 -18.17 -0.61 -16.64
N SER A 146 -18.65 0.59 -16.33
CA SER A 146 -19.89 0.80 -15.57
C SER A 146 -20.55 2.15 -15.86
N ASP A 147 -21.87 2.20 -15.75
CA ASP A 147 -22.64 3.46 -15.81
C ASP A 147 -22.65 4.22 -14.46
N LYS A 148 -22.09 3.61 -13.41
CA LYS A 148 -22.01 4.22 -12.07
C LYS A 148 -21.05 5.40 -12.06
N ARG A 149 -21.40 6.44 -11.32
CA ARG A 149 -20.57 7.64 -11.12
C ARG A 149 -20.57 8.07 -9.67
N ILE A 150 -19.50 8.75 -9.29
CA ILE A 150 -19.34 9.44 -8.03
C ILE A 150 -19.51 10.92 -8.32
N LEU A 151 -20.61 11.48 -7.86
CA LEU A 151 -20.95 12.88 -8.02
C LEU A 151 -20.42 13.66 -6.82
N THR A 152 -20.04 14.92 -7.06
CA THR A 152 -19.76 15.87 -5.98
C THR A 152 -20.91 16.86 -5.89
N ASP A 153 -21.44 17.07 -4.70
CA ASP A 153 -22.55 18.02 -4.49
C ASP A 153 -22.34 18.83 -3.21
N VAL A 154 -22.92 20.03 -3.17
CA VAL A 154 -22.76 21.01 -2.10
C VAL A 154 -24.02 21.01 -1.25
N PHE A 155 -23.93 20.46 -0.04
CA PHE A 155 -25.02 20.50 0.93
C PHE A 155 -24.54 21.06 2.27
N GLU A 156 -25.36 21.91 2.90
CA GLU A 156 -25.16 22.31 4.30
C GLU A 156 -25.41 21.11 5.22
N SER A 157 -24.34 20.53 5.79
CA SER A 157 -24.48 19.52 6.83
C SER A 157 -25.03 20.19 8.10
N LYS A 158 -26.26 19.86 8.52
CA LYS A 158 -26.75 20.17 9.87
C LYS A 158 -26.01 19.29 10.88
N ALA A 159 -24.81 19.71 11.29
CA ALA A 159 -24.10 19.09 12.39
C ALA A 159 -24.89 19.30 13.69
N THR A 160 -25.52 18.25 14.20
CA THR A 160 -26.15 18.27 15.52
C THR A 160 -25.06 18.28 16.59
N GLN A 161 -24.68 19.46 17.07
CA GLN A 161 -23.76 19.58 18.19
C GLN A 161 -24.44 19.05 19.47
N LYS A 162 -24.02 17.89 19.96
CA LYS A 162 -24.20 17.53 21.37
C LYS A 162 -23.03 18.16 22.14
N GLU A 163 -23.26 19.31 22.75
CA GLU A 163 -22.37 19.85 23.78
C GLU A 163 -22.35 18.89 24.98
N THR A 164 -21.26 18.15 25.15
CA THR A 164 -20.90 17.59 26.46
C THR A 164 -20.13 18.65 27.23
N VAL A 165 -20.82 19.39 28.08
CA VAL A 165 -20.19 20.23 29.12
C VAL A 165 -19.46 19.30 30.09
N SER A 166 -18.14 19.17 29.95
CA SER A 166 -17.32 18.49 30.96
C SER A 166 -17.20 19.42 32.18
N ASP A 167 -17.89 19.06 33.26
CA ASP A 167 -17.84 19.75 34.54
C ASP A 167 -16.40 19.71 35.10
N ARG A 168 -15.72 20.87 35.08
CA ARG A 168 -14.32 21.03 35.55
C ARG A 168 -14.21 21.05 37.08
N ARG A 169 -14.97 20.21 37.78
CA ARG A 169 -15.03 20.19 39.25
C ARG A 169 -15.12 18.78 39.81
N SER A 170 -14.03 18.03 39.72
CA SER A 170 -13.76 16.93 40.65
C SER A 170 -12.25 16.64 40.74
N LEU A 171 -11.49 17.57 41.35
CA LEU A 171 -10.03 17.47 41.49
C LEU A 171 -9.52 16.99 42.86
N PHE A 172 -10.37 16.49 43.76
CA PHE A 172 -9.92 16.06 45.09
C PHE A 172 -10.53 14.73 45.55
N SER A 173 -9.93 13.62 45.14
CA SER A 173 -10.13 12.28 45.69
C SER A 173 -8.85 11.45 45.51
N LEU A 174 -8.43 10.74 46.55
CA LEU A 174 -7.17 9.94 46.57
C LEU A 174 -7.17 8.78 45.56
N LYS A 175 -8.36 8.28 45.15
CA LYS A 175 -8.51 7.32 44.04
C LYS A 175 -8.36 7.98 42.66
N GLY A 176 -8.57 9.30 42.60
CA GLY A 176 -8.26 10.13 41.43
C GLY A 176 -6.77 10.23 41.18
N ALA A 177 -5.90 10.23 42.20
CA ALA A 177 -4.46 10.40 42.00
C ALA A 177 -3.79 9.29 41.16
N LEU A 178 -4.22 8.04 41.29
CA LEU A 178 -3.72 6.90 40.48
C LEU A 178 -4.26 6.93 39.05
N LYS A 179 -5.56 7.24 38.89
CA LYS A 179 -6.18 7.42 37.57
C LYS A 179 -5.64 8.67 36.87
N ASN A 180 -5.30 9.70 37.63
CA ASN A 180 -4.68 10.94 37.19
C ASN A 180 -3.22 10.73 36.79
N LYS A 181 -2.49 9.84 37.48
CA LYS A 181 -1.13 9.47 37.07
C LYS A 181 -1.16 8.69 35.76
N GLN A 182 -2.03 7.69 35.63
CA GLN A 182 -2.20 6.96 34.36
C GLN A 182 -2.62 7.90 33.23
N SER A 183 -3.60 8.78 33.45
CA SER A 183 -4.01 9.76 32.44
C SER A 183 -2.94 10.81 32.15
N PHE A 184 -2.08 11.15 33.11
CA PHE A 184 -0.97 12.07 32.91
C PHE A 184 0.16 11.40 32.12
N ASP A 185 0.53 10.18 32.48
CA ASP A 185 1.53 9.36 31.79
C ASP A 185 1.07 9.09 30.33
N GLU A 186 -0.22 8.83 30.09
CA GLU A 186 -0.80 8.69 28.74
C GLU A 186 -0.76 9.99 27.91
N VAL A 187 -0.95 11.16 28.55
CA VAL A 187 -0.87 12.46 27.88
C VAL A 187 0.58 12.81 27.53
N VAL A 188 1.52 12.51 28.43
CA VAL A 188 2.96 12.70 28.17
C VAL A 188 3.45 11.76 27.06
N ASP A 189 3.09 10.47 27.10
CA ASP A 189 3.43 9.49 26.06
C ASP A 189 2.80 9.82 24.70
N ALA A 190 1.65 10.50 24.68
CA ALA A 190 1.05 10.98 23.44
C ALA A 190 1.76 12.20 22.85
N ASP A 191 2.48 12.98 23.65
CA ASP A 191 3.20 14.20 23.22
C ASP A 191 4.66 13.89 22.80
N GLU A 192 5.11 12.67 23.03
CA GLU A 192 6.40 12.18 22.56
C GLU A 192 6.32 11.65 21.12
N LEU A 193 7.43 11.83 20.38
CA LEU A 193 7.57 11.24 19.06
C LEU A 193 7.69 9.71 19.19
N LYS A 194 6.71 8.99 18.64
CA LYS A 194 6.73 7.53 18.58
C LYS A 194 7.59 7.07 17.41
N ALA A 195 8.84 6.73 17.72
CA ALA A 195 9.72 6.01 16.82
C ALA A 195 9.51 4.49 16.95
N PHE A 196 9.76 3.75 15.87
CA PHE A 196 9.55 2.31 15.80
C PHE A 196 10.83 1.61 15.35
N GLU A 197 11.16 0.49 15.99
CA GLU A 197 12.36 -0.29 15.68
C GLU A 197 12.03 -1.57 14.91
N LEU A 198 13.01 -2.06 14.14
CA LEU A 198 12.95 -3.34 13.44
C LEU A 198 13.57 -4.44 14.30
N ASP A 199 12.83 -4.87 15.32
CA ASP A 199 13.23 -6.00 16.14
C ASP A 199 13.05 -7.36 15.40
N SER A 200 13.51 -8.44 16.03
CA SER A 200 13.41 -9.78 15.46
C SER A 200 11.96 -10.25 15.22
N GLU A 201 11.00 -9.78 16.03
CA GLU A 201 9.59 -10.14 15.88
C GLU A 201 8.99 -9.47 14.64
N VAL A 202 9.23 -8.17 14.47
CA VAL A 202 8.82 -7.41 13.28
C VAL A 202 9.44 -8.03 12.03
N ILE A 203 10.74 -8.33 12.04
CA ILE A 203 11.44 -8.94 10.90
C ILE A 203 10.82 -10.30 10.51
N SER A 204 10.38 -11.08 11.50
CA SER A 204 9.71 -12.36 11.23
C SER A 204 8.39 -12.17 10.48
N LYS A 205 7.64 -11.10 10.79
CA LYS A 205 6.34 -10.78 10.19
C LYS A 205 6.45 -10.18 8.78
N ILE A 206 7.54 -9.49 8.45
CA ILE A 206 7.77 -8.89 7.10
C ILE A 206 7.70 -9.94 5.97
N LYS A 207 8.06 -11.20 6.27
CA LYS A 207 8.03 -12.28 5.28
C LYS A 207 6.61 -12.69 4.88
N ASN A 208 5.61 -12.38 5.70
CA ASN A 208 4.23 -12.76 5.46
C ASN A 208 3.66 -11.94 4.30
N LYS A 209 3.14 -12.64 3.30
CA LYS A 209 2.47 -12.01 2.18
C LYS A 209 1.04 -11.68 2.57
N ASN A 210 0.66 -10.41 2.53
CA ASN A 210 -0.70 -9.99 2.86
C ASN A 210 -1.27 -9.11 1.75
N ILE A 211 -2.48 -9.44 1.32
CA ILE A 211 -3.25 -8.58 0.42
C ILE A 211 -4.02 -7.59 1.31
N PRO A 212 -3.94 -6.27 1.04
CA PRO A 212 -4.72 -5.26 1.75
C PRO A 212 -6.23 -5.51 1.66
N ASP A 213 -6.97 -5.13 2.70
CA ASP A 213 -8.41 -5.31 2.77
C ASP A 213 -9.15 -4.49 1.71
N LYS A 214 -8.71 -3.27 1.41
CA LYS A 214 -9.23 -2.50 0.25
C LYS A 214 -9.13 -3.24 -1.07
N ARG A 215 -8.10 -4.08 -1.24
CA ARG A 215 -7.92 -4.91 -2.45
C ARG A 215 -8.85 -6.11 -2.42
N LYS A 216 -9.00 -6.77 -1.26
CA LYS A 216 -9.97 -7.87 -1.08
C LYS A 216 -11.40 -7.38 -1.32
N LEU A 217 -11.72 -6.17 -0.86
CA LEU A 217 -13.00 -5.53 -1.06
C LEU A 217 -13.28 -5.29 -2.54
N LEU A 218 -12.35 -4.64 -3.25
CA LEU A 218 -12.44 -4.40 -4.68
C LEU A 218 -12.66 -5.71 -5.46
N PHE A 219 -11.90 -6.76 -5.15
CA PHE A 219 -12.08 -8.08 -5.73
C PHE A 219 -13.48 -8.65 -5.49
N SER A 220 -14.00 -8.52 -4.28
CA SER A 220 -15.29 -9.08 -3.91
C SER A 220 -16.43 -8.43 -4.68
N VAL A 221 -16.32 -7.12 -4.93
CA VAL A 221 -17.31 -6.33 -5.68
C VAL A 221 -17.21 -6.60 -7.18
N LEU A 222 -16.01 -6.56 -7.76
CA LEU A 222 -15.80 -6.79 -9.20
C LEU A 222 -16.31 -8.16 -9.67
N LYS A 223 -16.25 -9.19 -8.81
CA LYS A 223 -16.81 -10.52 -9.11
C LYS A 223 -18.34 -10.53 -9.34
N ARG A 224 -19.04 -9.50 -8.89
CA ARG A 224 -20.51 -9.38 -8.99
C ARG A 224 -20.94 -8.44 -10.12
N VAL A 225 -20.01 -7.68 -10.69
CA VAL A 225 -20.26 -6.76 -11.80
C VAL A 225 -20.35 -7.56 -13.09
N GLU A 226 -21.30 -7.20 -13.96
CA GLU A 226 -21.42 -7.79 -15.28
C GLU A 226 -20.16 -7.50 -16.10
N ARG A 227 -19.62 -8.54 -16.77
CA ARG A 227 -18.40 -8.38 -17.55
C ARG A 227 -18.66 -7.52 -18.79
N PRO A 228 -17.86 -6.48 -19.05
CA PRO A 228 -17.90 -5.75 -20.30
C PRO A 228 -17.67 -6.66 -21.51
N LYS A 229 -18.28 -6.33 -22.65
CA LYS A 229 -18.10 -7.07 -23.92
C LYS A 229 -16.70 -6.86 -24.52
N SER A 230 -16.09 -5.73 -24.23
CA SER A 230 -14.75 -5.34 -24.68
C SER A 230 -14.02 -4.64 -23.55
N TYR A 231 -12.70 -4.76 -23.55
CA TYR A 231 -11.85 -4.15 -22.54
C TYR A 231 -10.94 -3.10 -23.17
N GLU A 232 -10.89 -1.93 -22.54
CA GLU A 232 -9.97 -0.86 -22.89
C GLU A 232 -8.58 -1.12 -22.27
N ILE A 233 -7.57 -0.46 -22.85
CA ILE A 233 -6.22 -0.37 -22.29
C ILE A 233 -6.03 1.08 -21.87
N LEU A 234 -5.84 1.31 -20.58
CA LEU A 234 -5.62 2.64 -20.02
C LEU A 234 -4.13 2.92 -19.91
N ALA A 235 -3.72 4.19 -19.87
CA ALA A 235 -2.33 4.51 -19.61
C ALA A 235 -1.95 4.14 -18.17
N SER A 236 -0.70 3.71 -17.97
CA SER A 236 -0.20 3.20 -16.68
C SER A 236 -0.19 4.25 -15.56
N GLU A 237 -0.11 5.52 -15.95
CA GLU A 237 -0.14 6.71 -15.12
C GLU A 237 -1.54 7.03 -14.59
N ASP A 238 -2.60 6.63 -15.32
CA ASP A 238 -3.99 6.87 -14.95
C ASP A 238 -4.50 5.91 -13.87
N ILE A 239 -3.67 4.97 -13.42
CA ILE A 239 -4.03 3.98 -12.38
C ILE A 239 -3.00 4.00 -11.26
N SER A 240 -3.33 4.60 -10.12
CA SER A 240 -2.39 4.85 -9.03
C SER A 240 -2.15 3.63 -8.12
N PHE A 241 -3.06 2.65 -8.12
CA PHE A 241 -3.08 1.57 -7.13
C PHE A 241 -2.65 0.19 -7.65
N THR A 242 -2.45 0.03 -8.95
CA THR A 242 -1.91 -1.20 -9.56
C THR A 242 -1.04 -0.90 -10.78
N SER A 243 -0.39 -1.90 -11.36
CA SER A 243 0.39 -1.78 -12.59
C SER A 243 0.46 -3.11 -13.33
N GLN A 244 0.64 -3.02 -14.65
CA GLN A 244 1.17 -4.13 -15.44
C GLN A 244 2.68 -4.02 -15.56
N LYS A 245 3.36 -5.16 -15.75
CA LYS A 245 4.82 -5.26 -15.70
C LYS A 245 5.35 -6.13 -16.83
N PHE A 246 6.60 -5.90 -17.17
CA PHE A 246 7.40 -6.78 -18.02
C PHE A 246 8.75 -7.04 -17.36
N VAL A 247 9.43 -8.10 -17.80
CA VAL A 247 10.82 -8.39 -17.45
C VAL A 247 11.59 -8.58 -18.75
N ASP A 248 12.67 -7.84 -18.95
CA ASP A 248 13.51 -7.94 -20.14
C ASP A 248 14.62 -9.00 -19.99
N GLU A 249 15.39 -9.18 -21.08
CA GLU A 249 16.47 -10.16 -21.19
C GLU A 249 17.69 -9.89 -20.30
N THR A 250 17.81 -8.70 -19.70
CA THR A 250 18.91 -8.38 -18.78
C THR A 250 18.70 -9.00 -17.39
N CYS A 251 17.54 -9.62 -17.15
CA CYS A 251 17.23 -10.27 -15.89
C CYS A 251 18.17 -11.44 -15.58
N THR A 252 18.79 -11.40 -14.41
CA THR A 252 19.73 -12.42 -13.95
C THR A 252 19.07 -13.57 -13.18
N ASN A 253 17.75 -13.53 -12.99
CA ASN A 253 17.00 -14.44 -12.11
C ASN A 253 17.54 -14.48 -10.66
N CYS A 254 17.91 -13.33 -10.10
CA CYS A 254 18.43 -13.20 -8.73
C CYS A 254 17.38 -13.43 -7.62
N GLN A 255 16.10 -13.58 -8.00
CA GLN A 255 14.97 -13.95 -7.15
C GLN A 255 14.46 -12.89 -6.16
N ILE A 256 15.11 -11.72 -6.07
CA ILE A 256 14.79 -10.73 -5.03
C ILE A 256 13.41 -10.09 -5.27
N CYS A 257 13.03 -9.81 -6.52
CA CYS A 257 11.81 -9.08 -6.87
C CYS A 257 10.52 -9.77 -6.36
N TYR A 258 10.39 -11.09 -6.51
CA TYR A 258 9.23 -11.84 -6.00
C TYR A 258 9.35 -12.18 -4.51
N ARG A 259 10.57 -12.29 -3.97
CA ARG A 259 10.76 -12.48 -2.52
C ARG A 259 10.39 -11.24 -1.73
N ILE A 260 10.62 -10.04 -2.27
CA ILE A 260 10.32 -8.79 -1.58
C ILE A 260 8.89 -8.29 -1.78
N CYS A 261 8.19 -8.76 -2.81
CA CYS A 261 6.82 -8.34 -3.09
C CYS A 261 5.90 -8.61 -1.88
N PRO A 262 5.31 -7.59 -1.23
CA PRO A 262 4.63 -7.76 0.07
C PRO A 262 3.28 -8.47 -0.06
N THR A 263 2.66 -8.42 -1.24
CA THR A 263 1.36 -9.05 -1.49
C THR A 263 1.48 -10.42 -2.12
N GLY A 264 2.65 -10.80 -2.63
CA GLY A 264 2.83 -11.98 -3.46
C GLY A 264 2.40 -11.80 -4.92
N ALA A 265 2.20 -10.55 -5.38
CA ALA A 265 1.90 -10.24 -6.78
C ALA A 265 2.98 -10.77 -7.75
N LEU A 266 4.23 -10.81 -7.31
CA LEU A 266 5.30 -11.51 -8.00
C LEU A 266 5.56 -12.83 -7.29
N SER A 267 5.70 -13.92 -8.05
CA SER A 267 5.95 -15.27 -7.54
C SER A 267 6.80 -16.09 -8.51
N SER A 268 7.18 -17.30 -8.10
CA SER A 268 7.95 -18.23 -8.91
C SER A 268 7.48 -19.66 -8.65
N ASP A 269 7.85 -20.59 -9.53
CA ASP A 269 7.61 -22.01 -9.35
C ASP A 269 8.63 -22.64 -8.37
N ALA A 270 8.45 -23.92 -8.05
CA ALA A 270 9.32 -24.64 -7.10
C ALA A 270 10.78 -24.74 -7.57
N LYS A 271 11.05 -24.63 -8.88
CA LYS A 271 12.40 -24.69 -9.46
C LYS A 271 13.06 -23.31 -9.62
N PHE A 272 12.35 -22.23 -9.30
CA PHE A 272 12.81 -20.86 -9.57
C PHE A 272 13.14 -20.61 -11.04
N SER A 273 12.36 -21.22 -11.93
CA SER A 273 12.53 -21.21 -13.39
C SER A 273 11.68 -20.18 -14.09
N VAL A 274 10.73 -19.54 -13.40
CA VAL A 274 9.85 -18.50 -13.96
C VAL A 274 9.68 -17.32 -13.01
N ILE A 275 9.39 -16.15 -13.57
CA ILE A 275 8.84 -15.02 -12.81
C ILE A 275 7.39 -14.85 -13.23
N ASN A 276 6.48 -15.13 -12.30
CA ASN A 276 5.04 -14.96 -12.50
C ASN A 276 4.56 -13.66 -11.86
N PHE A 277 3.53 -13.05 -12.45
CA PHE A 277 2.94 -11.80 -12.00
C PHE A 277 1.42 -11.82 -12.06
N ASP A 278 0.80 -11.36 -10.98
CA ASP A 278 -0.64 -11.09 -10.88
C ASP A 278 -0.85 -9.58 -10.65
N SER A 279 -1.41 -8.91 -11.65
CA SER A 279 -1.64 -7.47 -11.62
C SER A 279 -2.61 -7.07 -10.53
N MET A 280 -3.59 -7.92 -10.20
CA MET A 280 -4.58 -7.60 -9.21
C MET A 280 -4.11 -7.82 -7.78
N MET A 281 -3.01 -8.54 -7.56
CA MET A 281 -2.31 -8.55 -6.28
C MET A 281 -1.32 -7.38 -6.15
N CYS A 282 -0.98 -6.69 -7.24
CA CYS A 282 -0.03 -5.59 -7.23
C CYS A 282 -0.62 -4.33 -6.57
N VAL A 283 0.09 -3.75 -5.60
CA VAL A 283 -0.30 -2.52 -4.89
C VAL A 283 0.54 -1.31 -5.30
N LYS A 284 1.23 -1.40 -6.45
CA LYS A 284 2.12 -0.36 -7.00
C LYS A 284 3.13 0.20 -5.97
N CYS A 285 3.65 -0.65 -5.07
CA CYS A 285 4.55 -0.25 -3.98
C CYS A 285 6.02 0.00 -4.40
N HIS A 286 6.35 -0.25 -5.66
CA HIS A 286 7.66 -0.05 -6.27
C HIS A 286 8.84 -0.90 -5.76
N LEU A 287 8.70 -1.66 -4.66
CA LEU A 287 9.78 -2.50 -4.10
C LEU A 287 10.48 -3.44 -5.09
N CYS A 288 9.76 -4.01 -6.05
CA CYS A 288 10.36 -4.91 -7.03
C CYS A 288 11.32 -4.20 -8.00
N HIS A 289 11.09 -2.92 -8.25
CA HIS A 289 11.94 -2.06 -9.07
C HIS A 289 13.17 -1.61 -8.27
N ASP A 290 12.98 -1.16 -7.02
CA ASP A 290 14.06 -0.70 -6.13
C ASP A 290 15.16 -1.74 -5.92
N VAL A 291 14.82 -3.03 -5.93
CA VAL A 291 15.77 -4.13 -5.70
C VAL A 291 16.33 -4.75 -6.98
N CYS A 292 15.83 -4.36 -8.14
CA CYS A 292 16.24 -4.93 -9.41
C CYS A 292 17.52 -4.23 -9.89
N GLU A 293 18.67 -4.72 -9.45
CA GLU A 293 19.99 -4.17 -9.81
C GLU A 293 20.22 -4.00 -11.33
N PRO A 294 19.90 -4.97 -12.22
CA PRO A 294 20.03 -4.76 -13.66
C PRO A 294 18.92 -3.87 -14.28
N ASN A 295 17.96 -3.38 -13.48
CA ASN A 295 16.76 -2.65 -13.92
C ASN A 295 15.87 -3.42 -14.93
N SER A 296 15.95 -4.75 -14.95
CA SER A 296 15.22 -5.60 -15.89
C SER A 296 13.69 -5.63 -15.75
N ILE A 297 13.13 -5.22 -14.60
CA ILE A 297 11.68 -5.20 -14.37
C ILE A 297 11.13 -3.80 -14.66
N GLY A 298 10.15 -3.71 -15.56
CA GLY A 298 9.56 -2.44 -16.00
C GLY A 298 8.05 -2.38 -15.77
N ILE A 299 7.49 -1.17 -15.86
CA ILE A 299 6.03 -0.94 -15.91
C ILE A 299 5.63 -0.88 -17.38
N GLN A 300 4.61 -1.65 -17.77
CA GLN A 300 4.05 -1.54 -19.12
C GLN A 300 3.30 -0.20 -19.26
N ALA A 301 3.38 0.42 -20.45
CA ALA A 301 2.74 1.72 -20.70
C ALA A 301 1.21 1.67 -20.59
N GLY A 302 0.62 0.50 -20.82
CA GLY A 302 -0.81 0.27 -20.70
C GLY A 302 -1.17 -0.61 -19.51
N PHE A 303 -2.40 -0.49 -19.03
CA PHE A 303 -3.05 -1.42 -18.13
C PHE A 303 -4.33 -1.95 -18.80
N GLU A 304 -4.42 -3.26 -19.00
CA GLU A 304 -5.61 -3.89 -19.56
C GLU A 304 -6.70 -4.02 -18.49
N ILE A 305 -7.82 -3.31 -18.66
CA ILE A 305 -8.99 -3.38 -17.75
C ILE A 305 -9.52 -4.81 -17.61
N LYS A 306 -9.26 -5.66 -18.60
CA LYS A 306 -9.57 -7.09 -18.56
C LYS A 306 -9.13 -7.76 -17.26
N GLU A 307 -7.98 -7.38 -16.70
CA GLU A 307 -7.44 -7.97 -15.47
C GLU A 307 -8.36 -7.78 -14.24
N PHE A 308 -9.23 -6.76 -14.23
CA PHE A 308 -10.20 -6.55 -13.15
C PHE A 308 -11.30 -7.62 -13.11
N PHE A 309 -11.61 -8.20 -14.27
CA PHE A 309 -12.72 -9.15 -14.44
C PHE A 309 -12.24 -10.58 -14.67
N GLU A 310 -11.07 -10.71 -15.29
CA GLU A 310 -10.42 -11.97 -15.64
C GLU A 310 -8.97 -11.92 -15.15
N PRO A 311 -8.72 -11.89 -13.82
CA PRO A 311 -7.37 -11.81 -13.29
C PRO A 311 -6.59 -13.06 -13.71
N THR A 312 -5.42 -12.84 -14.31
CA THR A 312 -4.55 -13.93 -14.73
C THR A 312 -3.17 -13.81 -14.11
N GLN A 313 -2.60 -14.96 -13.74
CA GLN A 313 -1.18 -15.03 -13.45
C GLN A 313 -0.43 -15.14 -14.77
N ARG A 314 0.32 -14.10 -15.12
CA ARG A 314 1.14 -14.03 -16.33
C ARG A 314 2.58 -14.44 -16.03
N THR A 315 3.23 -15.16 -16.93
CA THR A 315 4.67 -15.40 -16.85
C THR A 315 5.41 -14.26 -17.53
N LEU A 316 6.19 -13.49 -16.77
CA LEU A 316 6.97 -12.35 -17.27
C LEU A 316 8.32 -12.79 -17.85
N ALA A 317 8.94 -13.82 -17.28
CA ALA A 317 10.22 -14.37 -17.74
C ALA A 317 10.32 -15.86 -17.44
N SER A 318 11.10 -16.58 -18.25
CA SER A 318 11.38 -18.01 -18.09
C SER A 318 12.89 -18.27 -18.25
N PHE A 319 13.41 -19.17 -17.44
CA PHE A 319 14.85 -19.42 -17.31
C PHE A 319 15.16 -20.91 -17.45
N ASN A 320 16.24 -21.23 -18.16
CA ASN A 320 16.75 -22.58 -18.25
C ASN A 320 17.61 -22.89 -17.02
N ILE A 321 17.08 -23.65 -16.06
CA ILE A 321 17.80 -23.97 -14.82
C ILE A 321 18.58 -25.27 -15.00
N LYS A 322 19.91 -25.21 -14.76
CA LYS A 322 20.79 -26.38 -14.76
C LYS A 322 21.54 -26.49 -13.44
N ARG A 323 22.09 -27.69 -13.18
CA ARG A 323 23.01 -27.95 -12.08
C ARG A 323 24.44 -27.69 -12.56
N CYS A 324 25.19 -26.86 -11.84
CA CYS A 324 26.61 -26.58 -12.12
C CYS A 324 27.44 -27.87 -11.99
N ASN A 325 28.32 -28.12 -12.96
CA ASN A 325 29.19 -29.30 -12.95
C ASN A 325 30.26 -29.26 -11.84
N GLU A 326 30.66 -28.06 -11.41
CA GLU A 326 31.70 -27.87 -10.40
C GLU A 326 31.14 -27.92 -8.96
N CYS A 327 30.26 -26.98 -8.59
CA CYS A 327 29.74 -26.91 -7.22
C CYS A 327 28.43 -27.67 -6.99
N GLY A 328 27.75 -28.14 -8.05
CA GLY A 328 26.48 -28.85 -7.93
C GLY A 328 25.25 -27.98 -7.60
N ASN A 329 25.38 -26.65 -7.53
CA ASN A 329 24.26 -25.73 -7.31
C ASN A 329 23.42 -25.49 -8.57
N HIS A 330 22.13 -25.14 -8.40
CA HIS A 330 21.26 -24.73 -9.49
C HIS A 330 21.56 -23.29 -9.90
N PHE A 331 21.59 -23.01 -11.21
CA PHE A 331 21.78 -21.68 -11.76
C PHE A 331 21.06 -21.49 -13.09
N THR A 332 20.86 -20.22 -13.46
CA THR A 332 20.33 -19.85 -14.78
C THR A 332 21.39 -20.06 -15.85
N TYR A 333 21.14 -21.02 -16.73
CA TYR A 333 22.02 -21.35 -17.84
C TYR A 333 21.71 -20.48 -19.06
N THR A 334 22.69 -19.71 -19.50
CA THR A 334 22.59 -18.79 -20.64
C THR A 334 23.32 -19.29 -21.90
N GLY A 335 23.82 -20.52 -21.89
CA GLY A 335 24.61 -21.11 -22.98
C GLY A 335 26.08 -21.37 -22.60
N GLY A 336 26.80 -22.15 -23.41
CA GLY A 336 28.20 -22.50 -23.16
C GLY A 336 28.41 -23.62 -22.14
N LEU A 337 29.47 -23.53 -21.34
CA LEU A 337 29.80 -24.51 -20.30
C LEU A 337 28.72 -24.56 -19.22
N VAL A 338 28.47 -25.74 -18.66
CA VAL A 338 27.48 -25.93 -17.58
C VAL A 338 28.12 -25.60 -16.24
N GLU A 339 28.49 -24.33 -16.09
CA GLU A 339 29.18 -23.78 -14.94
C GLU A 339 28.50 -22.47 -14.51
N CYS A 340 28.31 -22.28 -13.21
CA CYS A 340 27.67 -21.07 -12.68
C CYS A 340 28.66 -19.89 -12.61
N ILE A 341 28.12 -18.66 -12.61
CA ILE A 341 28.91 -17.41 -12.56
C ILE A 341 29.92 -17.41 -11.40
N ARG A 342 29.53 -17.98 -10.25
CA ARG A 342 30.40 -18.06 -9.07
C ARG A 342 31.62 -18.96 -9.30
N CYS A 343 31.45 -20.17 -9.82
CA CYS A 343 32.59 -21.06 -10.09
C CYS A 343 33.51 -20.43 -11.14
N LYS A 344 32.92 -19.83 -12.17
CA LYS A 344 33.66 -19.13 -13.22
C LYS A 344 34.46 -17.94 -12.69
N SER A 345 33.91 -17.16 -11.76
CA SER A 345 34.61 -16.03 -11.14
C SER A 345 35.73 -16.52 -10.23
N GLU A 346 35.47 -17.54 -9.40
CA GLU A 346 36.48 -18.14 -8.51
C GLU A 346 37.67 -18.70 -9.31
N GLU A 347 37.44 -19.38 -10.45
CA GLU A 347 38.51 -19.88 -11.33
C GLU A 347 39.32 -18.73 -11.96
N SER A 348 38.63 -17.68 -12.42
CA SER A 348 39.28 -16.51 -13.03
C SER A 348 40.18 -15.78 -12.01
N GLU A 349 39.69 -15.55 -10.79
CA GLU A 349 40.44 -14.94 -9.69
C GLU A 349 41.65 -15.81 -9.28
N ALA A 350 41.48 -17.13 -9.21
CA ALA A 350 42.59 -18.04 -8.93
C ALA A 350 43.69 -17.95 -10.00
N MET A 351 43.30 -17.85 -11.28
CA MET A 351 44.25 -17.71 -12.38
C MET A 351 44.96 -16.36 -12.36
N GLU A 352 44.29 -15.27 -11.97
CA GLU A 352 44.90 -13.95 -11.77
C GLU A 352 45.96 -13.95 -10.65
N LEU A 353 45.68 -14.65 -9.54
CA LEU A 353 46.64 -14.80 -8.44
C LEU A 353 47.93 -15.53 -8.85
N HIS A 354 47.83 -16.48 -9.78
CA HIS A 354 48.99 -17.24 -10.27
C HIS A 354 49.73 -16.58 -11.44
N THR A 355 49.08 -15.66 -12.17
CA THR A 355 49.66 -14.97 -13.34
C THR A 355 50.37 -13.66 -12.99
N ASN A 356 50.19 -13.11 -11.78
CA ASN A 356 50.78 -11.84 -11.35
C ASN A 356 51.77 -12.01 -10.17
N PRO A 357 53.03 -12.46 -10.40
CA PRO A 357 53.96 -12.81 -9.33
C PRO A 357 54.64 -11.61 -8.64
N LYS A 358 53.98 -10.45 -8.54
CA LYS A 358 54.57 -9.21 -7.97
C LYS A 358 53.91 -8.75 -6.67
N PHE A 359 53.78 -9.62 -5.67
CA PHE A 359 53.67 -9.18 -4.28
C PHE A 359 54.15 -10.30 -3.35
N PHE A 360 55.46 -10.35 -3.11
CA PHE A 360 56.08 -10.72 -1.83
C PHE A 360 57.46 -10.07 -1.74
#